data_AF-A0A958W8D3-F1
#
_entry.id   AF-A0A958W8D3-F1
#
_cell.length_a   1.000
_cell.length_b   1.000
_cell.length_c   1.000
_cell.angle_alpha   90.00
_cell.angle_beta   90.00
_cell.angle_gamma   90.00
#
_symmetry.space_group_name_H-M   'P 1'
#
loop_
_entity.id
_entity.type
_entity.pdbx_description
1 polymer ?
#
loop_
_entity_poly.entity_id
_entity_poly.type
_entity_poly.pdbx_seq_one_letter_code
_entity_poly.pdbx_strand_id
1 'polypeptide(L)'
;MISHVILYFFLLLVPQNSGERIIVYNGEEYKTTIDVEPRFLGTYKGRKTGYLELNDDGTGIYKYDIFGPAPATCKRGSITFKWGFVLDENGEIVKRKRNYGFSYPVLLESTSETSFQGCHTPVMMDYILDRGETLNVSSSDDWQKPNK
;
A
#
# COMPACT_ATOMS: atom_id res chain seq x y z
N MET A 1 -14.65 57.81 21.67
CA MET A 1 -13.55 56.90 21.28
C MET A 1 -14.14 55.49 21.24
N ILE A 2 -14.40 54.94 20.05
CA ILE A 2 -15.04 53.63 19.88
C ILE A 2 -13.94 52.65 19.49
N SER A 3 -13.43 51.90 20.47
CA SER A 3 -12.45 50.84 20.24
C SER A 3 -13.09 49.70 19.46
N HIS A 4 -12.60 49.47 18.26
CA HIS A 4 -12.98 48.34 17.42
C HIS A 4 -12.29 47.09 17.94
N VAL A 5 -13.08 46.13 18.41
CA VAL A 5 -12.62 44.77 18.73
C VAL A 5 -12.52 44.01 17.41
N ILE A 6 -11.30 43.85 16.89
CA ILE A 6 -11.03 43.04 15.71
C ILE A 6 -10.99 41.58 16.16
N LEU A 7 -12.07 40.86 15.88
CA LEU A 7 -12.19 39.42 16.08
C LEU A 7 -11.42 38.72 14.95
N TYR A 8 -10.18 38.27 15.24
CA TYR A 8 -9.41 37.45 14.31
C TYR A 8 -10.05 36.06 14.21
N PHE A 9 -10.73 35.81 13.10
CA PHE A 9 -11.21 34.49 12.71
C PHE A 9 -10.01 33.67 12.22
N PHE A 10 -9.40 32.92 13.13
CA PHE A 10 -8.31 31.98 12.80
C PHE A 10 -8.94 30.78 12.08
N LEU A 11 -8.98 30.85 10.75
CA LEU A 11 -9.32 29.71 9.90
C LEU A 11 -8.21 28.65 10.08
N LEU A 12 -8.47 27.66 10.95
CA LEU A 12 -7.66 26.46 11.06
C LEU A 12 -7.74 25.72 9.72
N LEU A 13 -6.75 25.96 8.86
CA LEU A 13 -6.40 25.08 7.76
C LEU A 13 -5.95 23.75 8.37
N VAL A 14 -6.90 22.83 8.54
CA VAL A 14 -6.56 21.43 8.81
C VAL A 14 -5.74 20.97 7.61
N PRO A 15 -4.46 20.58 7.78
CA PRO A 15 -3.70 20.04 6.67
C PRO A 15 -4.45 18.83 6.13
N GLN A 16 -4.90 18.88 4.87
CA GLN A 16 -5.32 17.67 4.18
C GLN A 16 -4.10 16.77 4.12
N ASN A 17 -4.17 15.65 4.83
CA ASN A 17 -3.12 14.65 4.86
C ASN A 17 -2.94 14.13 3.43
N SER A 18 -1.91 14.63 2.72
CA SER A 18 -1.72 14.40 1.28
C SER A 18 -1.42 12.95 0.91
N GLY A 19 -1.33 12.06 1.91
CA GLY A 19 -1.10 10.62 1.75
C GLY A 19 -2.33 9.74 1.97
N GLU A 20 -3.46 10.26 2.44
CA GLU A 20 -4.66 9.44 2.69
C GLU A 20 -5.47 9.19 1.41
N ARG A 21 -5.97 7.97 1.24
CA ARG A 21 -6.72 7.53 0.04
C ARG A 21 -7.82 6.55 0.41
N ILE A 22 -8.86 6.48 -0.43
CA ILE A 22 -9.86 5.41 -0.38
C ILE A 22 -9.55 4.40 -1.48
N ILE A 23 -9.47 3.12 -1.11
CA ILE A 23 -9.39 2.00 -2.05
C ILE A 23 -10.58 1.06 -1.80
N VAL A 24 -11.30 0.72 -2.86
CA VAL A 24 -12.44 -0.21 -2.77
C VAL A 24 -11.93 -1.64 -2.96
N TYR A 25 -12.16 -2.50 -1.97
CA TYR A 25 -11.76 -3.90 -2.01
C TYR A 25 -12.94 -4.79 -1.58
N ASN A 26 -13.30 -5.76 -2.42
CA ASN A 26 -14.45 -6.66 -2.20
C ASN A 26 -15.78 -5.93 -1.89
N GLY A 27 -15.98 -4.75 -2.51
CA GLY A 27 -17.19 -3.94 -2.34
C GLY A 27 -17.21 -3.08 -1.07
N GLU A 28 -16.13 -3.06 -0.31
CA GLU A 28 -15.97 -2.25 0.90
C GLU A 28 -14.91 -1.15 0.68
N GLU A 29 -15.18 0.04 1.22
CA GLU A 29 -14.25 1.16 1.19
C GLU A 29 -13.25 1.07 2.33
N TYR A 30 -11.96 1.07 2.00
CA TYR A 30 -10.88 1.11 2.97
C TYR A 30 -10.20 2.47 2.94
N LYS A 31 -10.14 3.12 4.10
CA LYS A 31 -9.25 4.25 4.31
C LYS A 31 -7.81 3.75 4.37
N THR A 32 -6.93 4.37 3.62
CA THR A 32 -5.53 3.96 3.49
C THR A 32 -4.58 5.15 3.56
N THR A 33 -3.31 4.89 3.86
CA THR A 33 -2.24 5.91 3.84
C THR A 33 -0.99 5.44 3.13
N ILE A 34 -0.27 6.37 2.52
CA ILE A 34 1.10 6.20 2.03
C ILE A 34 2.14 6.86 2.95
N ASP A 35 1.68 7.58 3.98
CA ASP A 35 2.55 8.17 5.00
C ASP A 35 3.01 7.07 5.96
N VAL A 36 4.18 6.51 5.67
CA VAL A 36 4.77 5.38 6.39
C VAL A 36 6.24 5.57 6.65
N GLU A 37 6.77 4.80 7.61
CA GLU A 37 8.21 4.77 7.85
C GLU A 37 8.99 4.41 6.57
N PRO A 38 10.10 5.12 6.25
CA PRO A 38 10.88 4.88 5.03
C PRO A 38 11.33 3.43 4.82
N ARG A 39 11.46 2.65 5.91
CA ARG A 39 11.80 1.22 5.85
C ARG A 39 10.77 0.38 5.09
N PHE A 40 9.50 0.80 4.97
CA PHE A 40 8.48 0.12 4.17
C PHE A 40 8.61 0.36 2.66
N LEU A 41 9.30 1.42 2.24
CA LEU A 41 9.41 1.85 0.84
C LEU A 41 10.53 1.12 0.09
N GLY A 42 10.47 1.07 -1.24
CA GLY A 42 11.47 0.43 -2.09
C GLY A 42 11.12 -1.02 -2.47
N THR A 43 12.13 -1.77 -2.90
CA THR A 43 11.92 -3.08 -3.56
C THR A 43 12.02 -4.26 -2.60
N TYR A 44 10.97 -5.08 -2.57
CA TYR A 44 10.93 -6.43 -2.00
C TYR A 44 11.23 -7.41 -3.12
N LYS A 45 12.32 -8.17 -3.00
CA LYS A 45 12.76 -9.09 -4.06
C LYS A 45 12.17 -10.46 -3.84
N GLY A 46 11.58 -11.02 -4.88
CA GLY A 46 11.18 -12.41 -4.92
C GLY A 46 12.33 -13.36 -5.19
N ARG A 47 12.03 -14.67 -5.18
CA ARG A 47 13.04 -15.73 -5.32
C ARG A 47 13.71 -15.75 -6.70
N LYS A 48 12.97 -15.40 -7.76
CA LYS A 48 13.45 -15.46 -9.15
C LYS A 48 13.62 -14.05 -9.72
N THR A 49 12.58 -13.55 -10.36
CA THR A 49 12.61 -12.26 -11.08
C THR A 49 11.42 -11.37 -10.77
N GLY A 50 10.54 -11.85 -9.89
CA GLY A 50 9.41 -11.12 -9.35
C GLY A 50 9.83 -10.20 -8.22
N TYR A 51 9.03 -9.17 -8.02
CA TYR A 51 9.27 -8.16 -7.01
C TYR A 51 8.01 -7.34 -6.75
N LEU A 52 7.98 -6.71 -5.57
CA LEU A 52 7.10 -5.59 -5.23
C LEU A 52 7.97 -4.35 -5.05
N GLU A 53 7.61 -3.25 -5.68
CA GLU A 53 8.24 -1.95 -5.43
C GLU A 53 7.18 -0.97 -4.94
N LEU A 54 7.45 -0.31 -3.81
CA LEU A 54 6.60 0.72 -3.21
C LEU A 54 7.32 2.07 -3.26
N ASN A 55 6.80 3.01 -4.04
CA ASN A 55 7.33 4.37 -4.13
C ASN A 55 6.68 5.29 -3.08
N ASP A 56 7.41 6.33 -2.67
CA ASP A 56 6.97 7.33 -1.68
C ASP A 56 5.77 8.17 -2.15
N ASP A 57 5.56 8.30 -3.45
CA ASP A 57 4.39 8.94 -4.06
C ASP A 57 3.12 8.07 -4.04
N GLY A 58 3.20 6.86 -3.47
CA GLY A 58 2.09 5.93 -3.40
C GLY A 58 1.80 5.18 -4.70
N THR A 59 2.72 5.20 -5.66
CA THR A 59 2.74 4.31 -6.82
C THR A 59 3.63 3.11 -6.57
N GLY A 60 3.56 2.11 -7.45
CA GLY A 60 4.45 0.97 -7.35
C GLY A 60 4.36 0.03 -8.55
N ILE A 61 5.23 -0.98 -8.50
CA ILE A 61 5.35 -1.98 -9.56
C ILE A 61 5.31 -3.37 -8.94
N TYR A 62 4.44 -4.22 -9.49
CA TYR A 62 4.30 -5.61 -9.10
C TYR A 62 4.70 -6.50 -10.27
N LYS A 63 5.64 -7.41 -10.08
CA LYS A 63 6.01 -8.41 -11.08
C LYS A 63 5.92 -9.80 -10.48
N TYR A 64 5.14 -10.68 -11.12
CA TYR A 64 5.02 -12.08 -10.71
C TYR A 64 6.35 -12.83 -10.86
N ASP A 65 6.68 -13.64 -9.85
CA ASP A 65 7.75 -14.65 -9.92
C ASP A 65 7.35 -15.84 -10.80
N ILE A 66 6.08 -16.23 -10.73
CA ILE A 66 5.48 -17.36 -11.47
C ILE A 66 4.09 -16.93 -11.89
N PHE A 67 3.81 -16.99 -13.20
CA PHE A 67 2.50 -16.66 -13.73
C PHE A 67 1.67 -17.94 -13.85
N GLY A 68 0.50 -17.96 -13.20
CA GLY A 68 -0.48 -19.04 -13.34
C GLY A 68 -1.20 -19.02 -14.69
N PRO A 69 -2.20 -19.89 -14.92
CA PRO A 69 -3.05 -19.77 -16.09
C PRO A 69 -3.79 -18.41 -16.07
N ALA A 70 -3.79 -17.71 -17.20
CA ALA A 70 -4.54 -16.47 -17.37
C ALA A 70 -5.24 -16.45 -18.73
N PRO A 71 -6.30 -15.65 -18.90
CA PRO A 71 -6.93 -15.44 -20.19
C PRO A 71 -5.91 -14.97 -21.24
N ALA A 72 -6.11 -15.34 -22.50
CA ALA A 72 -5.23 -14.90 -23.61
C ALA A 72 -5.16 -13.37 -23.77
N THR A 73 -6.18 -12.66 -23.28
CA THR A 73 -6.26 -11.19 -23.26
C THR A 73 -5.40 -10.56 -22.16
N CYS A 74 -4.93 -11.33 -21.18
CA CYS A 74 -4.11 -10.82 -20.10
C CYS A 74 -2.66 -10.66 -20.58
N LYS A 75 -2.21 -9.40 -20.69
CA LYS A 75 -0.83 -9.10 -21.06
C LYS A 75 0.11 -9.60 -19.96
N ARG A 76 1.14 -10.34 -20.37
CA ARG A 76 2.22 -10.74 -19.45
C ARG A 76 3.14 -9.55 -19.23
N GLY A 77 3.40 -9.19 -17.98
CA GLY A 77 4.27 -8.07 -17.66
C GLY A 77 4.21 -7.69 -16.19
N SER A 78 4.84 -6.56 -15.88
CA SER A 78 4.69 -5.87 -14.60
C SER A 78 3.36 -5.12 -14.56
N ILE A 79 2.74 -5.10 -13.39
CA ILE A 79 1.53 -4.33 -13.09
C ILE A 79 1.97 -3.05 -12.41
N THR A 80 1.61 -1.90 -12.98
CA THR A 80 1.69 -0.63 -12.25
C THR A 80 0.46 -0.50 -11.36
N PHE A 81 0.64 -0.01 -10.15
CA PHE A 81 -0.45 0.15 -9.20
C PHE A 81 -0.30 1.44 -8.38
N LYS A 82 -1.39 1.85 -7.75
CA LYS A 82 -1.37 2.74 -6.58
C LYS A 82 -1.61 1.91 -5.33
N TRP A 83 -1.05 2.33 -4.20
CA TRP A 83 -1.14 1.58 -2.95
C TRP A 83 -1.44 2.46 -1.74
N GLY A 84 -1.76 1.79 -0.62
CA GLY A 84 -1.82 2.37 0.72
C GLY A 84 -1.98 1.30 1.81
N PHE A 85 -1.42 1.53 2.99
CA PHE A 85 -1.68 0.71 4.18
C PHE A 85 -3.04 1.04 4.76
N VAL A 86 -3.76 0.03 5.24
CA VAL A 86 -5.10 0.22 5.80
C VAL A 86 -5.02 0.99 7.13
N LEU A 87 -5.89 1.99 7.27
CA LEU A 87 -6.09 2.76 8.49
C LEU A 87 -7.30 2.22 9.27
N ASP A 88 -7.24 2.34 10.59
CA ASP A 88 -8.38 2.11 11.47
C ASP A 88 -9.24 3.39 11.64
N GLU A 89 -10.28 3.30 12.46
CA GLU A 89 -11.20 4.41 12.75
C GLU A 89 -10.51 5.61 13.43
N ASN A 90 -9.36 5.40 14.06
CA ASN A 90 -8.57 6.45 14.70
C ASN A 90 -7.54 7.07 13.74
N GLY A 91 -7.45 6.57 12.51
CA GLY A 91 -6.44 7.00 11.53
C GLY A 91 -5.07 6.37 11.75
N GLU A 92 -4.98 5.31 12.56
CA GLU A 92 -3.74 4.58 12.80
C GLU A 92 -3.58 3.43 11.81
N ILE A 93 -2.35 3.14 11.40
CA ILE A 93 -2.08 2.00 10.52
C ILE A 93 -2.46 0.70 11.23
N VAL A 94 -3.38 -0.05 10.62
CA VAL A 94 -3.77 -1.38 11.07
C VAL A 94 -2.55 -2.28 11.09
N LYS A 95 -2.30 -2.95 12.21
CA LYS A 95 -1.28 -4.00 12.31
C LYS A 95 -1.75 -5.11 13.23
N ARG A 96 -1.37 -6.35 12.92
CA ARG A 96 -1.69 -7.52 13.76
C ARG A 96 -0.41 -8.15 14.26
N LYS A 97 -0.37 -8.46 15.56
CA LYS A 97 0.75 -9.19 16.17
C LYS A 97 0.73 -10.65 15.70
N ARG A 98 1.91 -11.17 15.36
CA ARG A 98 2.20 -12.56 15.02
C ARG A 98 3.29 -13.09 15.97
N ASN A 99 3.50 -14.39 16.00
CA ASN A 99 4.60 -15.01 16.76
C ASN A 99 6.00 -14.58 16.25
N TYR A 100 6.09 -14.17 14.99
CA TYR A 100 7.32 -13.72 14.33
C TYR A 100 7.38 -12.20 14.06
N GLY A 101 6.50 -11.38 14.68
CA GLY A 101 6.51 -9.92 14.52
C GLY A 101 5.13 -9.33 14.23
N PHE A 102 5.01 -8.46 13.22
CA PHE A 102 3.76 -7.77 12.87
C PHE A 102 3.40 -7.95 11.39
N SER A 103 2.10 -7.98 11.10
CA SER A 103 1.57 -7.96 9.73
C SER A 103 0.75 -6.71 9.48
N TYR A 104 1.08 -5.99 8.41
CA TYR A 104 0.48 -4.73 8.00
C TYR A 104 -0.27 -4.93 6.67
N PRO A 105 -1.62 -4.93 6.66
CA PRO A 105 -2.39 -5.02 5.43
C PRO A 105 -2.14 -3.81 4.53
N VAL A 106 -1.83 -4.09 3.26
CA VAL A 106 -1.63 -3.11 2.21
C VAL A 106 -2.56 -3.43 1.04
N LEU A 107 -3.23 -2.41 0.52
CA LEU A 107 -4.07 -2.53 -0.67
C LEU A 107 -3.29 -2.03 -1.89
N LEU A 108 -3.32 -2.82 -2.96
CA LEU A 108 -2.70 -2.51 -4.25
C LEU A 108 -3.81 -2.46 -5.29
N GLU A 109 -4.02 -1.31 -5.94
CA GLU A 109 -5.01 -1.13 -7.01
C GLU A 109 -4.29 -0.92 -8.33
N SER A 110 -4.50 -1.82 -9.28
CA SER A 110 -3.87 -1.74 -10.60
C SER A 110 -4.30 -0.48 -11.33
N THR A 111 -3.34 0.18 -11.95
CA THR A 111 -3.53 1.32 -12.85
C THR A 111 -3.18 0.99 -14.29
N SER A 112 -2.77 -0.26 -14.56
CA SER A 112 -2.42 -0.74 -15.90
C SER A 112 -3.50 -1.61 -16.51
N GLU A 113 -3.38 -1.92 -17.81
CA GLU A 113 -4.25 -2.88 -18.50
C GLU A 113 -4.14 -4.31 -17.94
N THR A 114 -3.04 -4.63 -17.24
CA THR A 114 -2.85 -5.92 -16.57
C THR A 114 -3.25 -5.78 -15.11
N SER A 115 -3.91 -6.78 -14.55
CA SER A 115 -4.32 -6.76 -13.14
C SER A 115 -3.96 -8.05 -12.42
N PHE A 116 -4.23 -8.11 -11.12
CA PHE A 116 -3.66 -9.12 -10.27
C PHE A 116 -4.28 -10.50 -10.50
N GLN A 117 -3.57 -11.54 -10.08
CA GLN A 117 -3.98 -12.94 -10.15
C GLN A 117 -4.36 -13.35 -11.57
N GLY A 118 -3.53 -13.06 -12.57
CA GLY A 118 -3.83 -13.40 -13.97
C GLY A 118 -4.96 -12.55 -14.57
N CYS A 119 -4.98 -11.26 -14.24
CA CYS A 119 -6.02 -10.32 -14.63
C CYS A 119 -7.43 -10.58 -14.07
N HIS A 120 -7.55 -11.36 -12.99
CA HIS A 120 -8.84 -11.67 -12.37
C HIS A 120 -9.33 -10.61 -11.40
N THR A 121 -8.44 -9.81 -10.80
CA THR A 121 -8.85 -8.76 -9.85
C THR A 121 -8.09 -7.46 -10.07
N PRO A 122 -8.77 -6.30 -10.12
CA PRO A 122 -8.14 -4.99 -10.21
C PRO A 122 -7.44 -4.57 -8.91
N VAL A 123 -7.87 -5.13 -7.78
CA VAL A 123 -7.35 -4.78 -6.44
C VAL A 123 -6.92 -6.04 -5.71
N MET A 124 -5.78 -5.99 -5.03
CA MET A 124 -5.26 -7.06 -4.20
C MET A 124 -4.95 -6.53 -2.80
N MET A 125 -5.44 -7.23 -1.78
CA MET A 125 -4.93 -7.05 -0.42
C MET A 125 -3.74 -8.00 -0.21
N ASP A 126 -2.64 -7.43 0.23
CA ASP A 126 -1.44 -8.14 0.64
C ASP A 126 -1.05 -7.73 2.06
N TYR A 127 0.03 -8.30 2.59
CA TYR A 127 0.54 -7.96 3.90
C TYR A 127 2.05 -7.79 3.86
N ILE A 128 2.53 -6.64 4.36
CA ILE A 128 3.94 -6.50 4.71
C ILE A 128 4.16 -7.09 6.10
N LEU A 129 5.06 -8.06 6.21
CA LEU A 129 5.41 -8.75 7.45
C LEU A 129 6.72 -8.18 7.99
N ASP A 130 6.63 -7.52 9.13
CA ASP A 130 7.80 -7.01 9.86
C ASP A 130 8.27 -8.04 10.87
N ARG A 131 9.46 -8.60 10.63
CA ARG A 131 10.12 -9.59 11.50
C ARG A 131 11.30 -9.00 12.28
N GLY A 132 11.35 -7.68 12.43
CA GLY A 132 12.40 -6.98 13.18
C GLY A 132 13.64 -6.65 12.35
N GLU A 133 14.30 -7.64 11.75
CA GLU A 133 15.48 -7.41 10.88
C GLU A 133 15.12 -7.38 9.39
N THR A 134 13.95 -7.91 9.03
CA THR A 134 13.51 -8.04 7.64
C THR A 134 12.03 -7.69 7.51
N LEU A 135 11.68 -7.12 6.36
CA LEU A 135 10.31 -7.05 5.87
C LEU A 135 10.10 -8.12 4.81
N ASN A 136 8.93 -8.74 4.82
CA ASN A 136 8.52 -9.73 3.84
C ASN A 136 7.13 -9.39 3.28
N VAL A 137 6.72 -9.99 2.17
CA VAL A 137 5.35 -9.86 1.62
C VAL A 137 4.63 -11.19 1.79
N SER A 138 3.35 -11.20 2.19
CA SER A 138 2.65 -12.44 2.57
C SER A 138 2.00 -13.19 1.41
N SER A 139 1.59 -12.53 0.32
CA SER A 139 0.98 -13.22 -0.83
C SER A 139 1.95 -14.15 -1.56
N SER A 140 3.26 -13.98 -1.30
CA SER A 140 4.33 -14.86 -1.73
C SER A 140 5.33 -14.92 -0.59
N ASP A 141 5.34 -16.01 0.18
CA ASP A 141 6.17 -16.29 1.39
C ASP A 141 7.70 -16.12 1.20
N ASP A 142 8.13 -15.54 0.08
CA ASP A 142 9.45 -15.56 -0.50
C ASP A 142 9.98 -14.17 -0.88
N TRP A 143 9.16 -13.12 -0.75
CA TRP A 143 9.56 -11.76 -1.11
C TRP A 143 10.14 -11.05 0.10
N GLN A 144 11.38 -10.58 0.00
CA GLN A 144 12.17 -10.12 1.16
C GLN A 144 12.86 -8.79 0.92
N LYS A 145 12.98 -8.02 2.00
CA LYS A 145 13.76 -6.79 2.07
C LYS A 145 14.42 -6.68 3.46
N PRO A 146 15.74 -6.46 3.56
CA PRO A 146 16.38 -6.14 4.84
C PRO A 146 15.90 -4.78 5.37
N ASN A 147 15.75 -4.65 6.68
CA ASN A 147 15.65 -3.33 7.31
C ASN A 147 17.01 -2.64 7.19
N LYS A 148 17.04 -1.47 6.56
CA LYS A 148 18.21 -0.59 6.50
C LYS A 148 18.02 0.57 7.45
#